data_AF-A0A164MBG9-F1
#
_entry.id   AF-A0A164MBG9-F1
#
_cell.length_a   1.000
_cell.length_b   1.000
_cell.length_c   1.000
_cell.angle_alpha   90.00
_cell.angle_beta   90.00
_cell.angle_gamma   90.00
#
_symmetry.space_group_name_H-M   'P 1'
#
loop_
_entity.id
_entity.type
_entity.pdbx_description
1 polymer ?
#
loop_
_entity_poly.entity_id
_entity_poly.type
_entity_poly.pdbx_seq_one_letter_code
_entity_poly.pdbx_strand_id
1 'polypeptide(L)'
;MTRTSHELREAVDLFLKGADALFGPITTVKLKGQRAKKIPWMAFFLSKELWEKVLRCTEILEDADIIQHLFSSDNDPSLYLLIPVVEELLTAWEEKEDVERYAEYTAGLEKSRLKVQKYYSKFDQKPSIVLSLAIHPYYKLWWIKANWGGPEDQAKEIAEGNPDAKDWHEVAVKILESAVRHY
;
A
#
# COMPACT_ATOMS: atom_id res chain seq x y z
N MET A 1 8.36 10.02 -4.10
CA MET A 1 8.85 11.40 -3.81
C MET A 1 10.03 11.43 -2.80
N THR A 2 10.76 10.31 -2.60
CA THR A 2 11.54 10.13 -1.36
C THR A 2 13.07 10.13 -1.52
N ARG A 3 13.59 9.92 -2.74
CA ARG A 3 15.03 9.98 -3.04
C ARG A 3 15.66 11.35 -2.77
N THR A 4 14.91 12.42 -3.04
CA THR A 4 15.35 13.81 -2.85
C THR A 4 15.73 14.13 -1.40
N SER A 5 15.01 13.59 -0.41
CA SER A 5 15.34 13.82 1.00
C SER A 5 16.67 13.22 1.43
N HIS A 6 17.02 12.03 0.92
CA HIS A 6 18.31 11.41 1.20
C HIS A 6 19.45 12.12 0.44
N GLU A 7 19.20 12.56 -0.79
CA GLU A 7 20.14 13.38 -1.56
C GLU A 7 20.42 14.74 -0.88
N LEU A 8 19.42 15.30 -0.19
CA LEU A 8 19.54 16.54 0.59
C LEU A 8 20.11 16.34 1.99
N ARG A 9 20.46 15.12 2.39
CA ARG A 9 20.95 14.82 3.74
C ARG A 9 22.09 15.74 4.17
N GLU A 10 23.10 15.92 3.33
CA GLU A 10 24.24 16.76 3.68
C GLU A 10 23.84 18.22 3.94
N ALA A 11 22.91 18.74 3.13
CA ALA A 11 22.37 20.08 3.30
C ALA A 11 21.55 20.20 4.60
N VAL A 12 20.73 19.20 4.92
CA VAL A 12 19.96 19.14 6.17
C VAL A 12 20.88 19.04 7.39
N ASP A 13 21.87 18.15 7.35
CA ASP A 13 22.84 17.96 8.43
C ASP A 13 23.66 19.25 8.66
N LEU A 14 24.05 19.95 7.59
CA LEU A 14 24.76 21.23 7.67
C LEU A 14 23.88 22.33 8.26
N PHE A 15 22.62 22.42 7.81
CA PHE A 15 21.66 23.38 8.33
C PHE A 15 21.46 23.20 9.84
N LEU A 16 21.16 21.97 10.29
CA LEU A 16 20.90 21.69 11.71
C LEU A 16 22.10 22.04 12.60
N LYS A 17 23.33 21.79 12.15
CA LYS A 17 24.56 22.13 12.88
C LYS A 17 24.73 23.64 13.13
N GLY A 18 24.22 24.49 12.24
CA GLY A 18 24.30 25.95 12.37
C GLY A 18 23.05 26.61 12.92
N ALA A 19 21.89 25.95 12.80
CA ALA A 19 20.59 26.57 13.04
C ALA A 19 20.39 27.07 14.48
N ASP A 20 20.89 26.34 15.48
CA ASP A 20 20.79 26.78 16.87
C ASP A 20 21.56 28.08 17.16
N ALA A 21 22.71 28.26 16.52
CA ALA A 21 23.52 29.48 16.67
C ALA A 21 22.91 30.67 15.89
N LEU A 22 22.33 30.40 14.72
CA LEU A 22 21.78 31.43 13.84
C LEU A 22 20.38 31.88 14.24
N PHE A 23 19.52 30.96 14.67
CA PHE A 23 18.09 31.18 14.87
C PHE A 23 17.64 30.96 16.32
N GLY A 24 18.51 30.43 17.18
CA GLY A 24 18.10 29.96 18.51
C GLY A 24 17.27 28.66 18.43
N PRO A 25 16.59 28.25 19.51
CA PRO A 25 15.86 26.99 19.54
C PRO A 25 14.64 27.00 18.61
N ILE A 26 14.37 25.88 17.91
CA ILE A 26 13.21 25.75 17.01
C ILE A 26 11.88 25.96 17.72
N THR A 27 11.76 25.50 18.96
CA THR A 27 10.55 25.69 19.74
C THR A 27 10.83 25.69 21.23
N THR A 28 9.86 26.21 21.99
CA THR A 28 9.85 26.16 23.45
C THR A 28 8.54 25.54 23.89
N VAL A 29 8.61 24.36 24.49
CA VAL A 29 7.42 23.65 25.00
C VAL A 29 7.26 23.94 26.48
N LYS A 30 6.08 24.42 26.89
CA LYS A 30 5.74 24.64 28.30
C LYS A 30 4.44 23.93 28.64
N LEU A 31 4.55 22.81 29.35
CA LEU A 31 3.39 22.14 29.95
C LEU A 31 2.98 22.86 31.23
N LYS A 32 1.67 22.86 31.54
CA LYS A 32 1.11 23.57 32.71
C LYS A 32 1.79 23.09 33.99
N GLY A 33 2.35 24.01 34.77
CA GLY A 33 3.09 23.72 36.00
C GLY A 33 4.53 23.25 35.82
N GLN A 34 5.01 23.05 34.59
CA GLN A 34 6.39 22.66 34.31
C GLN A 34 7.24 23.85 33.83
N ARG A 35 8.56 23.73 34.01
CA ARG A 35 9.53 24.66 33.41
C ARG A 35 9.50 24.52 31.90
N ALA A 36 9.56 25.66 31.20
CA ALA A 36 9.64 25.68 29.75
C ALA A 36 10.92 24.98 29.27
N LYS A 37 10.78 24.01 28.38
CA LYS A 37 11.89 23.30 27.72
C LYS A 37 12.12 23.92 26.35
N LYS A 38 13.32 24.45 26.14
CA LYS A 38 13.79 24.88 24.83
C LYS A 38 14.27 23.65 24.06
N ILE A 39 13.70 23.40 22.89
CA ILE A 39 14.11 22.31 22.02
C ILE A 39 15.05 22.91 20.96
N PRO A 40 16.33 22.51 20.92
CA PRO A 40 17.26 22.96 19.89
C PRO A 40 16.96 22.28 18.55
N TRP A 41 17.36 22.91 17.45
CA TRP A 41 17.35 22.30 16.11
C TRP A 41 18.18 21.02 16.08
N MET A 42 19.33 21.00 16.75
CA MET A 42 20.19 19.82 16.86
C MET A 42 19.52 18.61 17.50
N ALA A 43 18.40 18.77 18.22
CA ALA A 43 17.62 17.63 18.73
C ALA A 43 17.03 16.77 17.61
N PHE A 44 16.91 17.30 16.39
CA PHE A 44 16.40 16.62 15.21
C PHE A 44 17.52 16.12 14.28
N PHE A 45 18.78 16.20 14.73
CA PHE A 45 19.90 15.65 13.97
C PHE A 45 19.80 14.12 13.90
N LEU A 46 19.84 13.57 12.69
CA LEU A 46 19.80 12.13 12.47
C LEU A 46 21.22 11.59 12.28
N SER A 47 21.52 10.46 12.93
CA SER A 47 22.74 9.72 12.62
C SER A 47 22.65 9.10 11.22
N LYS A 48 23.79 8.66 10.68
CA LYS A 48 23.82 7.92 9.41
C LYS A 48 22.88 6.71 9.43
N GLU A 49 22.87 5.96 10.52
CA GLU A 49 22.01 4.79 10.70
C GLU A 49 20.53 5.18 10.72
N LEU A 50 20.16 6.26 11.41
CA LEU A 50 18.77 6.74 11.42
C LEU A 50 18.33 7.23 10.04
N TRP A 51 19.21 7.87 9.28
CA TRP A 51 18.93 8.24 7.89
C TRP A 51 18.66 7.00 7.02
N GLU A 52 19.44 5.94 7.19
CA GLU A 52 19.20 4.66 6.48
C GLU A 52 17.86 4.03 6.90
N LYS A 53 17.47 4.14 8.17
CA LYS A 53 16.14 3.70 8.63
C LYS A 53 15.03 4.51 7.97
N VAL A 54 15.13 5.85 7.99
CA VAL A 54 14.15 6.72 7.31
C VAL A 54 14.04 6.35 5.83
N LEU A 55 15.16 6.12 5.14
CA LEU A 55 15.15 5.70 3.74
C LEU A 55 14.39 4.39 3.52
N ARG A 56 14.62 3.37 4.35
CA ARG A 56 13.89 2.10 4.25
C ARG A 56 12.39 2.28 4.52
N CYS A 57 12.03 3.11 5.50
CA CYS A 57 10.63 3.44 5.75
C CYS A 57 10.00 4.14 4.54
N THR A 58 10.72 5.05 3.89
CA THR A 58 10.22 5.71 2.68
C THR A 58 10.06 4.75 1.51
N GLU A 59 10.96 3.78 1.33
CA GLU A 59 10.82 2.74 0.30
C GLU A 59 9.60 1.83 0.52
N ILE A 60 9.19 1.61 1.77
CA ILE A 60 7.93 0.89 2.08
C ILE A 60 6.72 1.75 1.72
N LEU A 61 6.77 3.04 2.05
CA LEU A 61 5.67 3.98 1.77
C LEU A 61 5.51 4.25 0.27
N GLU A 62 6.58 4.14 -0.52
CA GLU A 62 6.52 4.32 -1.97
C GLU A 62 5.64 3.28 -2.67
N ASP A 63 5.53 2.05 -2.15
CA ASP A 63 4.60 1.06 -2.74
C ASP A 63 3.16 1.58 -2.71
N ALA A 64 2.75 2.13 -1.56
CA ALA A 64 1.41 2.69 -1.39
C ALA A 64 1.22 3.98 -2.19
N ASP A 65 2.25 4.81 -2.30
CA ASP A 65 2.25 6.04 -3.10
C ASP A 65 2.04 5.74 -4.60
N ILE A 66 2.77 4.76 -5.14
CA ILE A 66 2.64 4.30 -6.54
C ILE A 66 1.21 3.85 -6.80
N ILE A 67 0.68 3.00 -5.92
CA ILE A 67 -0.68 2.46 -6.03
C ILE A 67 -1.72 3.58 -5.96
N GLN A 68 -1.60 4.51 -5.01
CA GLN A 68 -2.52 5.62 -4.86
C GLN A 68 -2.51 6.55 -6.08
N HIS A 69 -1.34 6.76 -6.69
CA HIS A 69 -1.23 7.56 -7.90
C HIS A 69 -1.96 6.96 -9.10
N LEU A 70 -2.04 5.63 -9.22
CA LEU A 70 -2.80 4.96 -10.29
C LEU A 70 -4.31 5.27 -10.24
N PHE A 71 -4.85 5.61 -9.06
CA PHE A 71 -6.26 6.00 -8.90
C PHE A 71 -6.50 7.51 -9.02
N SER A 72 -5.46 8.30 -9.26
CA SER A 72 -5.54 9.77 -9.23
C SER A 72 -5.84 10.41 -10.60
N SER A 73 -6.20 9.62 -11.63
CA SER A 73 -6.64 10.18 -12.92
C SER A 73 -8.06 10.72 -12.80
N ASP A 74 -8.25 11.98 -13.17
CA ASP A 74 -9.56 12.61 -13.27
C ASP A 74 -10.26 12.30 -14.61
N ASN A 75 -9.52 11.83 -15.61
CA ASN A 75 -10.00 11.66 -16.99
C ASN A 75 -10.21 10.21 -17.39
N ASP A 76 -9.54 9.28 -16.73
CA ASP A 76 -9.59 7.86 -17.07
C ASP A 76 -10.25 7.05 -15.95
N PRO A 77 -11.16 6.12 -16.27
CA PRO A 77 -11.73 5.25 -15.25
C PRO A 77 -10.61 4.41 -14.61
N SER A 78 -10.47 4.45 -13.29
CA SER A 78 -9.41 3.70 -12.59
C SER A 78 -9.94 2.48 -11.83
N LEU A 79 -11.25 2.30 -11.73
CA LEU A 79 -11.85 1.24 -10.91
C LEU A 79 -11.46 -0.18 -11.34
N TYR A 80 -11.15 -0.39 -12.63
CA TYR A 80 -10.71 -1.69 -13.13
C TYR A 80 -9.31 -2.09 -12.61
N LEU A 81 -8.50 -1.12 -12.17
CA LEU A 81 -7.17 -1.34 -11.58
C LEU A 81 -7.25 -1.79 -10.11
N LEU A 82 -8.41 -1.65 -9.47
CA LEU A 82 -8.54 -1.81 -8.03
C LEU A 82 -8.05 -3.16 -7.51
N ILE A 83 -8.46 -4.25 -8.15
CA ILE A 83 -8.04 -5.60 -7.74
C ILE A 83 -6.55 -5.83 -8.07
N PRO A 84 -6.09 -5.69 -9.34
CA PRO A 84 -4.71 -6.00 -9.68
C PRO A 84 -3.68 -5.22 -8.86
N VAL A 85 -3.91 -3.92 -8.68
CA VAL A 85 -2.95 -3.03 -8.03
C VAL A 85 -2.92 -3.25 -6.51
N VAL A 86 -4.05 -3.63 -5.91
CA VAL A 86 -4.08 -4.00 -4.48
C VAL A 86 -3.38 -5.33 -4.24
N GLU A 87 -3.54 -6.31 -5.13
CA GLU A 87 -2.80 -7.57 -5.06
C GLU A 87 -1.28 -7.35 -5.20
N GLU A 88 -0.87 -6.48 -6.11
CA GLU A 88 0.54 -6.07 -6.27
C GLU A 88 1.09 -5.43 -4.98
N LEU A 89 0.33 -4.52 -4.34
CA LEU A 89 0.73 -3.92 -3.07
C LEU A 89 0.88 -4.95 -1.95
N LEU A 90 -0.10 -5.85 -1.82
CA LEU A 90 -0.05 -6.92 -0.81
C LEU A 90 1.17 -7.81 -1.03
N THR A 91 1.43 -8.19 -2.28
CA THR A 91 2.59 -9.02 -2.66
C THR A 91 3.91 -8.32 -2.34
N ALA A 92 4.05 -7.04 -2.72
CA ALA A 92 5.26 -6.25 -2.44
C ALA A 92 5.55 -6.14 -0.94
N TRP A 93 4.51 -6.02 -0.10
CA TRP A 93 4.66 -6.01 1.35
C TRP A 93 4.98 -7.38 1.93
N GLU A 94 4.39 -8.46 1.40
CA GLU A 94 4.75 -9.84 1.80
C GLU A 94 6.21 -10.14 1.49
N GLU A 95 6.68 -9.82 0.28
CA GLU A 95 8.09 -9.98 -0.09
C GLU A 95 9.02 -9.18 0.82
N LYS A 96 8.62 -7.96 1.22
CA LYS A 96 9.40 -7.13 2.15
C LYS A 96 9.41 -7.67 3.57
N GLU A 97 8.37 -8.40 4.01
CA GLU A 97 8.34 -9.05 5.34
C GLU A 97 9.46 -10.11 5.46
N ASP A 98 9.79 -10.81 4.37
CA ASP A 98 10.81 -11.88 4.32
C ASP A 98 12.24 -11.38 4.11
N VAL A 99 12.42 -10.10 3.79
CA VAL A 99 13.74 -9.51 3.51
C VAL A 99 14.34 -8.92 4.79
N GLU A 100 15.47 -9.47 5.24
CA GLU A 100 16.20 -9.06 6.46
C GLU A 100 16.44 -7.53 6.55
N ARG A 101 16.62 -6.86 5.41
CA ARG A 101 16.76 -5.39 5.34
C ARG A 101 15.63 -4.64 6.04
N TYR A 102 14.42 -5.21 6.03
CA TYR A 102 13.20 -4.63 6.57
C TYR A 102 12.74 -5.27 7.89
N ALA A 103 13.58 -6.09 8.56
CA ALA A 103 13.23 -6.80 9.79
C ALA A 103 12.66 -5.89 10.91
N GLU A 104 13.17 -4.66 11.03
CA GLU A 104 12.65 -3.67 12.00
C GLU A 104 11.22 -3.19 11.70
N TYR A 105 10.73 -3.39 10.47
CA TYR A 105 9.44 -2.93 9.96
C TYR A 105 8.40 -4.04 9.81
N THR A 106 8.78 -5.32 9.96
CA THR A 106 7.88 -6.48 9.74
C THR A 106 6.56 -6.36 10.52
N ALA A 107 6.60 -5.97 11.80
CA ALA A 107 5.38 -5.79 12.59
C ALA A 107 4.47 -4.65 12.08
N GLY A 108 5.05 -3.64 11.42
CA GLY A 108 4.31 -2.56 10.76
C GLY A 108 3.75 -2.98 9.41
N LEU A 109 4.55 -3.70 8.61
CA LEU A 109 4.15 -4.29 7.32
C LEU A 109 2.97 -5.25 7.51
N GLU A 110 3.07 -6.19 8.47
CA GLU A 110 2.00 -7.15 8.77
C GLU A 110 0.68 -6.44 9.11
N LYS A 111 0.73 -5.43 9.98
CA LYS A 111 -0.46 -4.64 10.34
C LYS A 111 -1.04 -3.89 9.14
N SER A 112 -0.18 -3.38 8.27
CA SER A 112 -0.58 -2.62 7.08
C SER A 112 -1.21 -3.54 6.06
N ARG A 113 -0.60 -4.72 5.83
CA ARG A 113 -1.10 -5.78 4.98
C ARG A 113 -2.45 -6.30 5.45
N LEU A 114 -2.60 -6.68 6.73
CA LEU A 114 -3.87 -7.11 7.31
C LEU A 114 -4.96 -6.04 7.17
N LYS A 115 -4.58 -4.76 7.30
CA LYS A 115 -5.50 -3.64 7.11
C LYS A 115 -6.00 -3.54 5.67
N VAL A 116 -5.13 -3.68 4.68
CA VAL A 116 -5.50 -3.67 3.25
C VAL A 116 -6.29 -4.93 2.88
N GLN A 117 -5.82 -6.10 3.31
CA GLN A 117 -6.45 -7.40 3.08
C GLN A 117 -7.90 -7.43 3.57
N LYS A 118 -8.18 -6.83 4.74
CA LYS A 118 -9.56 -6.68 5.26
C LYS A 118 -10.54 -6.04 4.27
N TYR A 119 -10.07 -5.11 3.43
CA TYR A 119 -10.91 -4.47 2.41
C TYR A 119 -10.91 -5.29 1.11
N TYR A 120 -9.75 -5.80 0.70
CA TYR A 120 -9.61 -6.66 -0.46
C TYR A 120 -10.55 -7.88 -0.42
N SER A 121 -10.65 -8.56 0.74
CA SER A 121 -11.56 -9.71 0.95
C SER A 121 -13.06 -9.39 0.85
N LYS A 122 -13.43 -8.14 0.52
CA LYS A 122 -14.80 -7.70 0.29
C LYS A 122 -15.04 -7.19 -1.14
N PHE A 123 -14.01 -7.17 -1.98
CA PHE A 123 -14.13 -6.63 -3.34
C PHE A 123 -15.00 -7.53 -4.22
N ASP A 124 -14.89 -8.83 -4.04
CA ASP A 124 -15.74 -9.86 -4.67
C ASP A 124 -17.24 -9.68 -4.35
N GLN A 125 -17.57 -9.13 -3.17
CA GLN A 125 -18.95 -8.84 -2.75
C GLN A 125 -19.54 -7.59 -3.43
N LYS A 126 -18.76 -6.88 -4.26
CA LYS A 126 -19.19 -5.65 -4.94
C LYS A 126 -19.24 -5.88 -6.45
N PRO A 127 -20.45 -6.10 -7.02
CA PRO A 127 -20.61 -6.32 -8.46
C PRO A 127 -19.95 -5.24 -9.32
N SER A 128 -19.95 -3.98 -8.89
CA SER A 128 -19.31 -2.88 -9.63
C SER A 128 -17.80 -3.07 -9.83
N ILE A 129 -17.10 -3.68 -8.87
CA ILE A 129 -15.66 -3.94 -8.96
C ILE A 129 -15.39 -5.11 -9.91
N VAL A 130 -16.20 -6.17 -9.83
CA VAL A 130 -16.09 -7.32 -10.75
C VAL A 130 -16.45 -6.91 -12.18
N LEU A 131 -17.49 -6.10 -12.33
CA LEU A 131 -17.92 -5.57 -13.63
C LEU A 131 -16.86 -4.66 -14.26
N SER A 132 -16.25 -3.73 -13.50
CA SER A 132 -15.23 -2.82 -14.04
C SER A 132 -14.04 -3.59 -14.63
N LEU A 133 -13.64 -4.69 -13.98
CA LEU A 133 -12.59 -5.57 -14.47
C LEU A 133 -13.04 -6.37 -15.70
N ALA A 134 -14.25 -6.94 -15.67
CA ALA A 134 -14.78 -7.77 -16.74
C ALA A 134 -15.05 -7.01 -18.06
N ILE A 135 -15.44 -5.74 -17.98
CA ILE A 135 -15.69 -4.90 -19.16
C ILE A 135 -14.41 -4.26 -19.72
N HIS A 136 -13.31 -4.25 -18.95
CA HIS A 136 -12.07 -3.64 -19.40
C HIS A 136 -11.42 -4.47 -20.53
N PRO A 137 -11.07 -3.87 -21.69
CA PRO A 137 -10.59 -4.61 -22.86
C PRO A 137 -9.34 -5.46 -22.62
N TYR A 138 -8.48 -5.06 -21.69
CA TYR A 138 -7.23 -5.75 -21.37
C TYR A 138 -7.38 -6.93 -20.40
N TYR A 139 -8.29 -6.84 -19.43
CA TYR A 139 -8.44 -7.85 -18.39
C TYR A 139 -9.49 -8.89 -18.80
N LYS A 140 -10.71 -8.39 -19.09
CA LYS A 140 -11.89 -9.21 -19.42
C LYS A 140 -12.10 -10.35 -18.40
N LEU A 141 -12.91 -11.33 -18.78
CA LEU A 141 -13.11 -12.54 -17.97
C LEU A 141 -11.88 -13.47 -17.94
N TRP A 142 -10.92 -13.26 -18.84
CA TRP A 142 -9.69 -14.06 -18.90
C TRP A 142 -8.83 -13.84 -17.66
N TRP A 143 -8.63 -12.59 -17.23
CA TRP A 143 -7.82 -12.30 -16.05
C TRP A 143 -8.39 -12.98 -14.80
N ILE A 144 -9.71 -12.97 -14.62
CA ILE A 144 -10.38 -13.64 -13.49
C ILE A 144 -10.10 -15.15 -13.52
N LYS A 145 -10.26 -15.77 -14.69
CA LYS A 145 -9.94 -17.20 -14.84
C LYS A 145 -8.47 -17.50 -14.54
N ALA A 146 -7.56 -16.64 -14.97
CA ALA A 146 -6.12 -16.86 -14.82
C ALA A 146 -5.60 -16.64 -13.38
N ASN A 147 -6.19 -15.70 -12.63
CA ASN A 147 -5.69 -15.30 -11.31
C ASN A 147 -6.55 -15.83 -10.15
N TRP A 148 -7.86 -15.96 -10.35
CA TRP A 148 -8.79 -16.44 -9.32
C TRP A 148 -9.27 -17.87 -9.57
N GLY A 149 -9.04 -18.40 -10.77
CA GLY A 149 -9.33 -19.78 -11.11
C GLY A 149 -10.69 -19.99 -11.78
N GLY A 150 -10.84 -21.18 -12.35
CA GLY A 150 -12.04 -21.65 -13.01
C GLY A 150 -12.54 -22.99 -12.45
N PRO A 151 -13.30 -23.77 -13.24
CA PRO A 151 -13.90 -25.02 -12.75
C PRO A 151 -12.87 -26.09 -12.38
N GLU A 152 -11.69 -26.08 -13.01
CA GLU A 152 -10.59 -26.99 -12.70
C GLU A 152 -9.98 -26.69 -11.32
N ASP A 153 -9.74 -25.40 -11.03
CA ASP A 153 -9.20 -24.95 -9.75
C ASP A 153 -10.20 -25.17 -8.62
N GLN A 154 -11.49 -24.90 -8.87
CA GLN A 154 -12.56 -25.20 -7.92
C GLN A 154 -12.58 -26.69 -7.55
N ALA A 155 -12.54 -27.59 -8.54
CA ALA A 155 -12.56 -29.02 -8.29
C ALA A 155 -11.32 -29.48 -7.48
N LYS A 156 -10.16 -28.87 -7.76
CA LYS A 156 -8.92 -29.14 -7.03
C LYS A 156 -9.01 -28.67 -5.57
N GLU A 157 -9.46 -27.45 -5.32
CA GLU A 157 -9.61 -26.91 -3.97
C GLU A 157 -10.63 -27.71 -3.12
N ILE A 158 -11.74 -28.15 -3.73
CA ILE A 158 -12.71 -29.03 -3.06
C ILE A 158 -12.05 -30.35 -2.67
N ALA A 159 -11.25 -30.94 -3.56
CA ALA A 159 -10.51 -32.17 -3.28
C ALA A 159 -9.46 -32.00 -2.18
N GLU A 160 -8.87 -30.80 -2.06
CA GLU A 160 -7.91 -30.43 -1.00
C GLU A 160 -8.59 -30.06 0.33
N GLY A 161 -9.93 -30.06 0.37
CA GLY A 161 -10.72 -29.90 1.59
C GLY A 161 -11.32 -28.50 1.81
N ASN A 162 -11.36 -27.64 0.79
CA ASN A 162 -12.08 -26.36 0.82
C ASN A 162 -13.51 -26.54 0.24
N PRO A 163 -14.55 -26.74 1.08
CA PRO A 163 -15.92 -26.92 0.59
C PRO A 163 -16.53 -25.63 0.00
N ASP A 164 -15.95 -24.47 0.31
CA ASP A 164 -16.45 -23.16 -0.11
C ASP A 164 -15.79 -22.65 -1.39
N ALA A 165 -14.99 -23.47 -2.08
CA ALA A 165 -14.34 -23.11 -3.33
C ALA A 165 -15.35 -22.76 -4.42
N LYS A 166 -15.03 -21.74 -5.22
CA LYS A 166 -15.93 -21.18 -6.24
C LYS A 166 -15.28 -21.20 -7.62
N ASP A 167 -16.08 -21.47 -8.65
CA ASP A 167 -15.73 -21.11 -10.02
C ASP A 167 -15.89 -19.59 -10.19
N TRP A 168 -14.80 -18.86 -9.96
CA TRP A 168 -14.80 -17.40 -10.04
C TRP A 168 -15.08 -16.87 -11.44
N HIS A 169 -14.72 -17.63 -12.48
CA HIS A 169 -15.07 -17.29 -13.85
C HIS A 169 -16.59 -17.34 -14.06
N GLU A 170 -17.26 -18.41 -13.61
CA GLU A 170 -18.72 -18.51 -13.70
C GLU A 170 -19.43 -17.43 -12.86
N VAL A 171 -18.94 -17.14 -11.66
CA VAL A 171 -19.47 -16.06 -10.80
C VAL A 171 -19.42 -14.71 -11.53
N ALA A 172 -18.28 -14.39 -12.15
CA ALA A 172 -18.11 -13.15 -12.90
C ALA A 172 -19.05 -13.08 -14.13
N VAL A 173 -19.24 -14.18 -14.85
CA VAL A 173 -20.20 -14.27 -15.97
C VAL A 173 -21.62 -14.01 -15.47
N LYS A 174 -22.05 -14.61 -14.36
CA LYS A 174 -23.38 -14.40 -13.78
C LYS A 174 -23.62 -12.95 -13.37
N ILE A 175 -22.61 -12.30 -12.77
CA ILE A 175 -22.66 -10.88 -12.42
C ILE A 175 -22.85 -10.02 -13.68
N LEU A 176 -22.08 -10.31 -14.75
CA LEU A 176 -22.19 -9.61 -16.03
C LEU A 176 -23.58 -9.79 -16.67
N GLU A 177 -24.08 -11.01 -16.75
CA GLU A 177 -25.41 -11.29 -17.30
C GLU A 177 -26.51 -10.59 -16.51
N SER A 178 -26.45 -10.63 -15.18
CA SER A 178 -27.43 -9.95 -14.33
C SER A 178 -27.42 -8.44 -14.57
N ALA A 179 -26.25 -7.83 -14.74
CA ALA A 179 -26.15 -6.39 -15.01
C ALA A 179 -26.74 -6.02 -16.38
N VAL A 180 -26.55 -6.87 -17.40
CA VAL A 180 -27.09 -6.65 -18.75
C VAL A 180 -28.60 -6.84 -18.81
N ARG A 181 -29.18 -7.80 -18.06
CA ARG A 181 -30.64 -8.05 -18.04
C ARG A 181 -31.48 -6.90 -17.47
N HIS A 182 -30.85 -5.96 -16.76
CA HIS A 182 -31.52 -4.80 -16.17
C HIS A 182 -31.49 -3.54 -17.06
N TYR A 183 -30.95 -3.64 -18.28
CA TYR A 183 -30.97 -2.62 -19.33
C TYR A 183 -31.86 -3.06 -20.50
#